data_AF-A0A2N9LSF6-F1
#
_entry.id   AF-A0A2N9LSF6-F1
#
_cell.length_a   1.000
_cell.length_b   1.000
_cell.length_c   1.000
_cell.angle_alpha   90.00
_cell.angle_beta   90.00
_cell.angle_gamma   90.00
#
_symmetry.space_group_name_H-M   'P 1'
#
loop_
_entity.id
_entity.type
_entity.pdbx_description
1 polymer ?
#
loop_
_entity_poly.entity_id
_entity_poly.type
_entity_poly.pdbx_seq_one_letter_code
_entity_poly.pdbx_strand_id
1 'polypeptide(L)'
;MDPVSLSPEQQQLEHQGEAVEVPTTLQGDNLCLSRCLWFLTGDQDGLPPPEPIGAWSRDFLGNDKRFHNLFYTASILEARPLKDLRCFCAGEYLVRVCRRDQQQGHWVVLTREGVFDPGFPRKSLPVDLWTNAFDNVYVIARVYQYTSGQPRSVAS
;
A
#
# COMPACT_ATOMS: atom_id res chain seq x y z
N MET A 1 9.31 13.67 4.65
CA MET A 1 8.50 13.82 3.43
C MET A 1 7.69 15.07 3.60
N ASP A 2 7.69 15.95 2.60
CA ASP A 2 6.67 16.99 2.57
C ASP A 2 5.32 16.32 2.30
N PRO A 3 4.26 16.67 3.05
CA PRO A 3 2.94 16.10 2.83
C PRO A 3 2.50 16.37 1.39
N VAL A 4 1.84 15.39 0.78
CA VAL A 4 1.13 15.59 -0.49
C VAL A 4 0.22 16.80 -0.28
N SER A 5 0.44 17.87 -1.05
CA SER A 5 -0.47 19.03 -0.99
C SER A 5 -1.81 18.59 -1.54
N LEU A 6 -2.70 18.25 -0.62
CA LEU A 6 -4.05 17.81 -0.92
C LEU A 6 -4.86 18.97 -1.48
N SER A 7 -5.66 18.70 -2.50
CA SER A 7 -6.73 19.61 -2.90
C SER A 7 -7.69 19.82 -1.72
N PRO A 8 -8.43 20.94 -1.68
CA PRO A 8 -9.42 21.19 -0.63
C PRO A 8 -10.44 20.04 -0.46
N GLU A 9 -10.78 19.36 -1.56
CA GLU A 9 -11.65 18.19 -1.57
C GLU A 9 -10.99 16.98 -0.90
N GLN A 10 -9.69 16.74 -1.16
CA GLN A 10 -8.91 15.68 -0.53
C GLN A 10 -8.71 15.95 0.98
N GLN A 11 -8.57 17.21 1.39
CA GLN A 11 -8.50 17.61 2.81
C GLN A 11 -9.82 17.35 3.54
N GLN A 12 -10.97 17.63 2.90
CA GLN A 12 -12.28 17.33 3.51
C GLN A 12 -12.49 15.83 3.76
N LEU A 13 -11.92 14.96 2.92
CA LEU A 13 -12.01 13.51 3.06
C LEU A 13 -11.21 12.96 4.24
N GLU A 14 -10.09 13.61 4.61
CA GLU A 14 -9.31 13.24 5.81
C GLU A 14 -10.13 13.31 7.11
N HIS A 15 -11.18 14.13 7.15
CA HIS A 15 -11.99 14.36 8.35
C HIS A 15 -13.07 13.29 8.63
N GLN A 16 -13.35 12.31 7.75
CA GLN A 16 -14.60 11.50 7.84
C GLN A 16 -14.59 10.06 8.44
N GLY A 17 -13.47 9.42 8.73
CA GLY A 17 -13.33 8.08 9.40
C GLY A 17 -12.53 8.03 10.72
N GLU A 18 -11.98 6.87 11.12
CA GLU A 18 -11.36 6.61 12.44
C GLU A 18 -9.87 6.23 12.39
N ALA A 19 -9.05 6.83 13.26
CA ALA A 19 -7.58 6.77 13.25
C ALA A 19 -6.96 5.45 13.76
N VAL A 20 -5.88 5.00 13.10
CA VAL A 20 -4.99 3.92 13.59
C VAL A 20 -3.61 4.51 13.93
N GLU A 21 -3.19 4.42 15.20
CA GLU A 21 -1.82 4.80 15.59
C GLU A 21 -0.83 3.70 15.21
N VAL A 22 0.21 4.07 14.44
CA VAL A 22 1.33 3.17 14.11
C VAL A 22 2.64 3.78 14.64
N PRO A 23 3.36 3.12 15.57
CA PRO A 23 4.61 3.65 16.13
C PRO A 23 5.67 3.67 15.03
N THR A 24 6.47 4.75 14.87
CA THR A 24 7.56 4.73 13.88
C THR A 24 8.74 5.68 14.11
N THR A 25 9.96 5.12 13.93
CA THR A 25 11.28 5.80 13.81
C THR A 25 11.82 5.80 12.37
N LEU A 26 11.02 5.39 11.38
CA LEU A 26 11.42 5.20 9.97
C LEU A 26 10.97 6.37 9.08
N GLN A 27 11.64 6.59 7.93
CA GLN A 27 11.28 7.58 6.91
C GLN A 27 11.26 6.95 5.50
N GLY A 28 10.56 7.59 4.54
CA GLY A 28 10.58 7.21 3.12
C GLY A 28 9.64 6.05 2.73
N ASP A 29 9.85 5.45 1.55
CA ASP A 29 9.06 4.30 1.05
C ASP A 29 9.08 3.10 2.01
N ASN A 30 10.11 2.98 2.85
CA ASN A 30 10.28 1.95 3.88
C ASN A 30 9.24 2.07 4.97
N LEU A 31 8.99 3.29 5.44
CA LEU A 31 7.92 3.57 6.40
C LEU A 31 6.56 3.17 5.81
N CYS A 32 6.36 3.47 4.53
CA CYS A 32 5.13 3.20 3.82
C CYS A 32 4.89 1.69 3.64
N LEU A 33 5.89 0.93 3.18
CA LEU A 33 5.82 -0.53 3.07
C LEU A 33 5.59 -1.18 4.43
N SER A 34 6.36 -0.80 5.46
CA SER A 34 6.21 -1.39 6.80
C SER A 34 4.83 -1.12 7.39
N ARG A 35 4.26 0.07 7.21
CA ARG A 35 2.88 0.36 7.63
C ARG A 35 1.84 -0.48 6.90
N CYS A 36 2.02 -0.70 5.59
CA CYS A 36 1.14 -1.56 4.81
C CYS A 36 1.22 -3.02 5.27
N LEU A 37 2.43 -3.52 5.52
CA LEU A 37 2.64 -4.88 6.00
C LEU A 37 2.05 -5.05 7.40
N TRP A 38 2.31 -4.13 8.32
CA TRP A 38 1.71 -4.12 9.66
C TRP A 38 0.18 -4.12 9.59
N PHE A 39 -0.41 -3.29 8.71
CA PHE A 39 -1.85 -3.25 8.49
C PHE A 39 -2.41 -4.60 8.01
N LEU A 40 -1.70 -5.30 7.10
CA LEU A 40 -2.12 -6.59 6.56
C LEU A 40 -1.92 -7.76 7.53
N THR A 41 -0.84 -7.75 8.31
CA THR A 41 -0.40 -8.93 9.07
C THR A 41 -0.63 -8.81 10.57
N GLY A 42 -0.65 -7.59 11.12
CA GLY A 42 -0.56 -7.34 12.56
C GLY A 42 0.76 -7.80 13.20
N ASP A 43 1.74 -8.22 12.39
CA ASP A 43 3.01 -8.79 12.85
C ASP A 43 4.15 -7.77 12.74
N GLN A 44 4.88 -7.53 13.84
CA GLN A 44 6.12 -6.73 13.82
C GLN A 44 7.27 -7.58 13.28
N ASP A 45 7.20 -8.89 13.54
CA ASP A 45 8.10 -9.89 13.01
C ASP A 45 7.82 -10.08 11.51
N GLY A 46 8.71 -9.55 10.67
CA GLY A 46 8.55 -9.57 9.21
C GLY A 46 8.26 -8.20 8.59
N LEU A 47 8.43 -7.10 9.33
CA LEU A 47 8.58 -5.79 8.70
C LEU A 47 9.99 -5.65 8.10
N PRO A 48 10.13 -5.00 6.93
CA PRO A 48 11.43 -4.77 6.33
C PRO A 48 12.30 -3.89 7.25
N PRO A 49 13.62 -4.14 7.28
CA PRO A 49 14.55 -3.30 8.02
C PRO A 49 14.59 -1.87 7.43
N PRO A 50 15.15 -0.89 8.15
CA PRO A 50 15.18 0.53 7.74
C PRO A 50 15.88 0.88 6.41
N GLU A 51 16.41 -0.09 5.64
CA GLU A 51 17.35 0.11 4.52
C GLU A 51 16.69 0.36 3.13
N PRO A 52 17.36 1.01 2.15
CA PRO A 52 16.72 1.52 0.94
C PRO A 52 16.04 0.45 0.05
N ILE A 53 14.75 0.66 -0.28
CA ILE A 53 13.82 -0.34 -0.85
C ILE A 53 13.98 -0.70 -2.35
N GLY A 54 14.97 -0.17 -3.06
CA GLY A 54 15.06 -0.31 -4.52
C GLY A 54 15.16 -1.77 -5.03
N ALA A 55 15.98 -2.59 -4.37
CA ALA A 55 16.16 -4.01 -4.70
C ALA A 55 15.53 -4.94 -3.64
N TRP A 56 15.52 -4.50 -2.38
CA TRP A 56 15.20 -5.35 -1.24
C TRP A 56 13.73 -5.73 -1.12
N SER A 57 12.80 -4.81 -1.45
CA SER A 57 11.35 -5.08 -1.32
C SER A 57 10.87 -6.22 -2.21
N ARG A 58 11.39 -6.33 -3.44
CA ARG A 58 11.04 -7.41 -4.36
C ARG A 58 11.52 -8.75 -3.82
N ASP A 59 12.77 -8.80 -3.39
CA ASP A 59 13.39 -10.04 -2.93
C ASP A 59 12.78 -10.46 -1.58
N PHE A 60 12.46 -9.50 -0.71
CA PHE A 60 11.73 -9.73 0.53
C PHE A 60 10.33 -10.32 0.28
N LEU A 61 9.49 -9.61 -0.49
CA LEU A 61 8.12 -10.06 -0.78
C LEU A 61 8.09 -11.33 -1.64
N GLY A 62 9.07 -11.53 -2.52
CA GLY A 62 9.20 -12.73 -3.33
C GLY A 62 9.56 -13.98 -2.53
N ASN A 63 10.17 -13.82 -1.36
CA ASN A 63 10.52 -14.93 -0.46
C ASN A 63 9.46 -15.20 0.61
N ASP A 64 8.50 -14.29 0.84
CA ASP A 64 7.42 -14.47 1.80
C ASP A 64 6.24 -15.19 1.16
N LYS A 65 5.96 -16.42 1.64
CA LYS A 65 4.88 -17.28 1.12
C LYS A 65 3.47 -16.69 1.27
N ARG A 66 3.29 -15.66 2.10
CA ARG A 66 2.01 -14.97 2.27
C ARG A 66 1.69 -14.03 1.11
N PHE A 67 2.68 -13.66 0.30
CA PHE A 67 2.52 -12.70 -0.79
C PHE A 67 2.70 -13.39 -2.13
N HIS A 68 1.63 -13.39 -2.93
CA HIS A 68 1.67 -13.89 -4.30
C HIS A 68 1.70 -12.72 -5.28
N ASN A 69 2.80 -12.57 -6.01
CA ASN A 69 2.94 -11.50 -7.00
C ASN A 69 2.01 -11.75 -8.20
N LEU A 70 1.01 -10.90 -8.38
CA LEU A 70 0.08 -10.96 -9.50
C LEU A 70 0.59 -10.19 -10.72
N PHE A 71 1.38 -9.14 -10.50
CA PHE A 71 1.82 -8.24 -11.56
C PHE A 71 3.06 -7.43 -11.18
N TYR A 72 3.99 -7.32 -12.12
CA TYR A 72 5.22 -6.56 -11.99
C TYR A 72 5.50 -5.70 -13.23
N THR A 73 5.67 -4.40 -13.05
CA THR A 73 6.27 -3.52 -14.07
C THR A 73 7.51 -2.82 -13.55
N ALA A 74 8.46 -2.60 -14.44
CA ALA A 74 9.73 -1.97 -14.11
C ALA A 74 9.71 -0.46 -14.32
N SER A 75 8.82 0.05 -15.19
CA SER A 75 8.74 1.47 -15.54
C SER A 75 7.32 2.04 -15.50
N ILE A 76 7.22 3.38 -15.49
CA ILE A 76 5.95 4.11 -15.52
C ILE A 76 5.17 3.90 -16.82
N LEU A 77 5.87 3.66 -17.93
CA LEU A 77 5.26 3.44 -19.25
C LEU A 77 4.55 2.09 -19.35
N GLU A 78 4.94 1.15 -18.51
CA GLU A 78 4.35 -0.20 -18.44
C GLU A 78 3.29 -0.32 -17.33
N ALA A 79 3.19 0.69 -16.46
CA ALA A 79 2.29 0.70 -15.31
C ALA A 79 0.82 0.79 -15.73
N ARG A 80 -0.07 0.20 -14.92
CA ARG A 80 -1.52 0.16 -15.19
C ARG A 80 -2.25 1.38 -14.64
N PRO A 81 -3.40 1.75 -15.23
CA PRO A 81 -4.28 2.78 -14.67
C PRO A 81 -4.73 2.46 -13.23
N LEU A 82 -4.92 3.49 -12.40
CA LEU A 82 -5.29 3.30 -10.98
C LEU A 82 -6.69 2.70 -10.83
N LYS A 83 -7.60 3.03 -11.76
CA LYS A 83 -8.94 2.43 -11.85
C LYS A 83 -8.97 0.90 -11.93
N ASP A 84 -7.89 0.24 -12.33
CA ASP A 84 -7.81 -1.22 -12.40
C ASP A 84 -7.84 -1.86 -11.01
N LEU A 85 -7.64 -1.09 -9.93
CA LEU A 85 -7.79 -1.57 -8.54
C LEU A 85 -9.18 -2.19 -8.28
N ARG A 86 -10.20 -1.73 -9.00
CA ARG A 86 -11.58 -2.26 -8.92
C ARG A 86 -11.67 -3.74 -9.27
N CYS A 87 -10.74 -4.26 -10.07
CA CYS A 87 -10.71 -5.67 -10.46
C CYS A 87 -10.25 -6.59 -9.32
N PHE A 88 -9.70 -6.05 -8.23
CA PHE A 88 -9.14 -6.80 -7.11
C PHE A 88 -10.02 -6.69 -5.84
N CYS A 89 -11.35 -6.66 -5.98
CA CYS A 89 -12.26 -6.37 -4.86
C CYS A 89 -12.55 -7.54 -3.89
N ALA A 90 -12.01 -8.74 -4.15
CA ALA A 90 -12.38 -9.96 -3.43
C ALA A 90 -11.36 -10.41 -2.37
N GLY A 91 -10.23 -9.72 -2.22
CA GLY A 91 -9.13 -10.12 -1.34
C GLY A 91 -8.39 -8.94 -0.74
N GLU A 92 -7.26 -9.24 -0.13
CA GLU A 92 -6.34 -8.27 0.43
C GLU A 92 -5.09 -8.21 -0.44
N TYR A 93 -4.64 -7.00 -0.77
CA TYR A 93 -3.55 -6.79 -1.70
C TYR A 93 -2.62 -5.72 -1.19
N LEU A 94 -1.32 -5.99 -1.31
CA LEU A 94 -0.27 -5.00 -1.18
C LEU A 94 0.03 -4.45 -2.57
N VAL A 95 -0.15 -3.15 -2.75
CA VAL A 95 -0.05 -2.49 -4.05
C VAL A 95 1.06 -1.45 -4.01
N ARG A 96 1.98 -1.50 -4.97
CA ARG A 96 2.91 -0.40 -5.21
C ARG A 96 2.33 0.51 -6.27
N VAL A 97 2.17 1.78 -5.93
CA VAL A 97 1.77 2.84 -6.85
C VAL A 97 2.95 3.75 -7.15
N CYS A 98 3.04 4.28 -8.36
CA CYS A 98 4.07 5.24 -8.75
C CYS A 98 3.40 6.54 -9.20
N ARG A 99 4.01 7.68 -8.89
CA ARG A 99 3.56 8.97 -9.41
C ARG A 99 3.78 9.01 -10.92
N ARG A 100 2.88 9.64 -11.66
CA ARG A 100 3.01 9.79 -13.13
C ARG A 100 4.11 10.76 -13.54
N ASP A 101 4.39 11.76 -12.71
CA ASP A 101 5.36 12.84 -12.95
C ASP A 101 6.78 12.50 -12.47
N GLN A 102 6.93 11.49 -11.61
CA GLN A 102 8.18 11.14 -10.95
C GLN A 102 8.29 9.62 -10.86
N GLN A 103 9.48 9.03 -11.04
CA GLN A 103 9.69 7.60 -10.77
C GLN A 103 9.62 7.23 -9.27
N GLN A 104 9.11 8.12 -8.44
CA GLN A 104 8.86 7.87 -7.03
C GLN A 104 7.52 7.14 -6.88
N GLY A 105 7.49 6.12 -6.03
CA GLY A 105 6.29 5.36 -5.76
C GLY A 105 6.19 4.98 -4.29
N HIS A 106 4.99 4.74 -3.80
CA HIS A 106 4.74 4.32 -2.43
C HIS A 106 3.83 3.10 -2.42
N TRP A 107 3.57 2.58 -1.22
CA TRP A 107 2.78 1.37 -1.02
C TRP A 107 1.42 1.71 -0.43
N VAL A 108 0.39 1.00 -0.87
CA VAL A 108 -0.95 1.05 -0.30
C VAL A 108 -1.46 -0.37 -0.11
N VAL A 109 -2.44 -0.53 0.77
CA VAL A 109 -3.17 -1.79 0.93
C VAL A 109 -4.55 -1.63 0.35
N LEU A 110 -4.97 -2.58 -0.48
CA LEU A 110 -6.34 -2.72 -0.93
C LEU A 110 -6.99 -3.87 -0.16
N THR A 111 -8.12 -3.61 0.48
CA THR A 111 -8.99 -4.61 1.10
C THR A 111 -10.39 -4.51 0.53
N ARG A 112 -11.29 -5.38 0.99
CA ARG A 112 -12.72 -5.28 0.69
C ARG A 112 -13.34 -3.96 1.16
N GLU A 113 -12.80 -3.37 2.23
CA GLU A 113 -13.35 -2.16 2.86
C GLU A 113 -12.84 -0.88 2.19
N GLY A 114 -11.69 -0.93 1.50
CA GLY A 114 -11.13 0.22 0.83
C GLY A 114 -9.64 0.14 0.59
N VAL A 115 -9.04 1.31 0.36
CA VAL A 115 -7.61 1.52 0.23
C VAL A 115 -7.08 2.16 1.50
N PHE A 116 -6.19 1.47 2.20
CA PHE A 116 -5.36 2.05 3.23
C PHE A 116 -4.09 2.61 2.60
N ASP A 117 -3.91 3.92 2.73
CA ASP A 117 -2.71 4.63 2.29
C ASP A 117 -1.97 5.17 3.52
N PRO A 118 -0.72 4.75 3.79
CA PRO A 118 0.06 5.23 4.93
C PRO A 118 0.37 6.73 4.95
N GLY A 119 0.23 7.42 3.80
CA GLY A 119 0.28 8.87 3.70
C GLY A 119 -0.96 9.55 4.28
N PHE A 120 -2.08 8.81 4.34
CA PHE A 120 -3.33 9.19 5.00
C PHE A 120 -3.63 8.19 6.13
N PRO A 121 -2.72 8.04 7.11
CA PRO A 121 -2.66 6.92 8.06
C PRO A 121 -3.87 6.83 8.98
N ARG A 122 -4.76 7.81 8.90
CA ARG A 122 -5.94 7.85 9.72
C ARG A 122 -7.03 6.94 9.20
N LYS A 123 -7.12 6.51 7.93
CA LYS A 123 -8.35 5.85 7.39
C LYS A 123 -8.11 4.98 6.16
N SER A 124 -8.85 3.87 6.03
CA SER A 124 -9.13 3.24 4.74
C SER A 124 -10.20 4.05 3.99
N LEU A 125 -9.95 4.37 2.72
CA LEU A 125 -10.88 5.11 1.88
C LEU A 125 -11.58 4.17 0.90
N PRO A 126 -12.89 4.32 0.62
CA PRO A 126 -13.55 3.53 -0.42
C PRO A 126 -12.76 3.55 -1.73
N VAL A 127 -12.64 2.40 -2.38
CA VAL A 127 -11.79 2.23 -3.59
C VAL A 127 -12.14 3.25 -4.66
N ASP A 128 -13.43 3.48 -4.90
CA ASP A 128 -13.88 4.46 -5.90
C ASP A 128 -13.49 5.89 -5.53
N LEU A 129 -13.62 6.25 -4.26
CA LEU A 129 -13.27 7.57 -3.79
C LEU A 129 -11.76 7.82 -3.95
N TRP A 130 -10.94 6.88 -3.49
CA TRP A 130 -9.49 6.98 -3.57
C TRP A 130 -9.00 6.97 -5.03
N THR A 131 -9.48 6.03 -5.85
CA THR A 131 -9.09 5.96 -7.25
C THR A 131 -9.51 7.22 -8.02
N ASN A 132 -10.72 7.76 -7.83
CA ASN A 132 -11.13 8.98 -8.51
C ASN A 132 -10.31 10.21 -8.09
N ALA A 133 -9.95 10.32 -6.81
CA ALA A 133 -9.16 11.43 -6.31
C ALA A 133 -7.70 11.41 -6.83
N PHE A 134 -7.17 10.23 -7.16
CA PHE A 134 -5.75 10.07 -7.45
C PHE A 134 -5.41 9.44 -8.81
N ASP A 135 -6.39 9.13 -9.67
CA ASP A 135 -6.16 8.46 -10.97
C ASP A 135 -5.21 9.26 -11.89
N ASN A 136 -5.24 10.59 -11.79
CA ASN A 136 -4.35 11.50 -12.54
C ASN A 136 -2.98 11.70 -11.88
N VAL A 137 -2.77 11.18 -10.67
CA VAL A 137 -1.52 11.34 -9.91
C VAL A 137 -0.72 10.06 -9.96
N TYR A 138 -1.37 8.91 -9.73
CA TYR A 138 -0.71 7.62 -9.60
C TYR A 138 -1.10 6.62 -10.69
N VAL A 139 -0.23 5.62 -10.85
CA VAL A 139 -0.46 4.39 -11.62
C VAL A 139 -0.02 3.18 -10.81
N ILE A 140 -0.55 2.01 -11.12
CA ILE A 140 -0.23 0.74 -10.45
C ILE A 140 1.05 0.18 -11.06
N ALA A 141 2.08 0.03 -10.23
CA ALA A 141 3.36 -0.54 -10.63
C ALA A 141 3.48 -2.03 -10.25
N ARG A 142 2.96 -2.43 -9.09
CA ARG A 142 3.01 -3.84 -8.63
C ARG A 142 1.79 -4.19 -7.79
N VAL A 143 1.35 -5.45 -7.87
CA VAL A 143 0.26 -5.98 -7.03
C VAL A 143 0.68 -7.33 -6.48
N TYR A 144 0.66 -7.46 -5.17
CA TYR A 144 0.82 -8.72 -4.45
C TYR A 144 -0.51 -9.06 -3.79
N GLN A 145 -1.06 -10.22 -4.07
CA GLN A 145 -2.14 -10.76 -3.28
C GLN A 145 -1.59 -11.23 -1.94
N TYR A 146 -2.16 -10.74 -0.86
CA TYR A 146 -1.92 -11.27 0.46
C TYR A 146 -2.89 -12.44 0.71
N THR A 147 -2.35 -13.59 1.04
CA THR A 147 -3.11 -14.72 1.55
C THR A 147 -2.76 -14.85 3.02
N SER A 148 -3.70 -14.52 3.89
CA SER A 148 -3.52 -14.78 5.31
C SER A 148 -3.18 -16.26 5.48
N GLY A 149 -1.99 -16.52 6.04
CA GLY A 149 -1.67 -17.86 6.48
C GLY A 149 -2.78 -18.31 7.42
N GLN A 150 -3.18 -19.58 7.34
CA GLN A 150 -4.09 -20.17 8.32
C GLN A 150 -3.76 -19.65 9.73
N PRO A 151 -4.77 -19.35 10.56
CA PRO A 151 -4.55 -18.82 11.90
C PRO A 151 -3.47 -19.65 12.56
N ARG A 152 -2.39 -18.99 13.04
CA ARG A 152 -1.37 -19.68 13.81
C ARG A 152 -2.12 -20.49 14.86
N SER A 153 -2.04 -21.82 14.76
CA SER A 153 -2.43 -22.70 15.86
C SER A 153 -1.76 -22.11 17.08
N VAL A 154 -2.57 -21.60 18.00
CA VAL A 154 -2.08 -21.20 19.31
C VAL A 154 -1.44 -22.46 19.86
N ALA A 155 -0.11 -22.47 19.97
CA ALA A 155 0.60 -23.61 20.51
C ALA A 155 0.07 -23.83 21.93
N SER A 156 -0.51 -25.00 22.14
CA SER A 156 -1.00 -25.51 23.42
C SER A 156 0.08 -25.58 24.48
#